data_AF-A0A2V8CB31-F1
#
_entry.id   AF-A0A2V8CB31-F1
#
_cell.length_a   1.000
_cell.length_b   1.000
_cell.length_c   1.000
_cell.angle_alpha   90.00
_cell.angle_beta   90.00
_cell.angle_gamma   90.00
#
_symmetry.space_group_name_H-M   'P 1'
#
loop_
_entity.id
_entity.type
_entity.pdbx_description
1 polymer ?
#
loop_
_entity_poly.entity_id
_entity_poly.type
_entity_poly.pdbx_seq_one_letter_code
_entity_poly.pdbx_strand_id
1 'polypeptide(L)' 'MRTTNQYGVEILAYCFMPDHLHILAEGLTPHSDLEKCAAMFRQRTGYAHHQTHKNRLWQDGYY' A
#
# COMPACT_ATOMS: atom_id res chain seq x y z
N MET A 1 3.39 5.06 7.10
CA MET A 1 3.68 6.46 6.68
C MET A 1 4.99 6.64 5.91
N ARG A 2 6.03 5.79 6.06
CA ARG A 2 7.30 5.96 5.30
C ARG A 2 7.14 5.81 3.77
N THR A 3 6.33 4.85 3.31
CA THR A 3 6.12 4.63 1.87
C THR A 3 5.39 5.79 1.22
N THR A 4 4.33 6.29 1.84
CA THR A 4 3.46 7.32 1.26
C THR A 4 4.20 8.65 1.11
N ASN A 5 5.01 9.04 2.12
CA ASN A 5 5.84 10.25 2.05
C ASN A 5 6.89 10.20 0.93
N GLN A 6 7.47 9.02 0.66
CA GLN A 6 8.46 8.84 -0.40
C GLN A 6 7.90 9.11 -1.81
N TYR A 7 6.58 8.96 -2.00
CA TYR A 7 5.92 9.11 -3.29
C TYR A 7 5.01 10.35 -3.35
N GLY A 8 5.07 11.24 -2.36
CA GLY A 8 4.21 12.42 -2.28
C GLY A 8 2.73 12.05 -2.19
N VAL A 9 2.39 10.96 -1.53
CA VAL A 9 1.02 10.47 -1.36
C VAL A 9 0.60 10.62 0.10
N GLU A 10 -0.64 11.04 0.33
CA GLU A 10 -1.30 11.05 1.64
C GLU A 10 -2.41 9.99 1.68
N ILE A 11 -2.62 9.39 2.86
CA ILE A 11 -3.73 8.45 3.10
C ILE A 11 -4.80 9.19 3.89
N LEU A 12 -5.94 9.43 3.25
CA LEU A 12 -7.05 10.16 3.83
C LEU A 12 -7.93 9.23 4.67
N ALA A 13 -8.14 7.99 4.21
CA ALA A 13 -8.90 6.98 4.93
C ALA A 13 -8.44 5.57 4.55
N TYR A 14 -8.71 4.59 5.41
CA TYR A 14 -8.50 3.18 5.12
C TYR A 14 -9.52 2.31 5.87
N CYS A 15 -9.83 1.13 5.31
CA CYS A 15 -10.70 0.14 5.93
C CYS A 15 -10.12 -1.26 5.72
N PHE A 16 -9.78 -1.94 6.81
CA PHE A 16 -9.38 -3.34 6.79
C PHE A 16 -10.62 -4.22 6.91
N MET A 17 -10.83 -5.03 5.88
CA MET A 17 -11.78 -6.13 5.89
C MET A 17 -11.00 -7.44 6.11
N PRO A 18 -11.67 -8.54 6.48
CA PRO A 18 -10.98 -9.81 6.74
C PRO A 18 -10.15 -10.33 5.56
N ASP A 19 -10.52 -9.99 4.33
CA ASP A 19 -9.95 -10.49 3.08
C ASP A 19 -9.29 -9.40 2.21
N HIS A 20 -9.56 -8.11 2.43
CA HIS A 20 -9.00 -7.02 1.63
C HIS A 20 -8.83 -5.71 2.41
N LEU A 21 -8.11 -4.77 1.81
CA LEU A 21 -7.85 -3.44 2.36
C LEU A 21 -8.29 -2.38 1.35
N HIS A 22 -9.21 -1.52 1.75
CA HIS A 22 -9.55 -0.30 1.02
C HIS A 22 -8.73 0.88 1.52
N ILE A 23 -8.27 1.73 0.61
CA ILE A 23 -7.49 2.93 0.91
C ILE A 23 -8.01 4.08 0.06
N LEU A 24 -8.33 5.20 0.70
CA LEU A 24 -8.50 6.49 0.05
C LEU A 24 -7.20 7.28 0.17
N ALA A 25 -6.61 7.64 -0.96
CA ALA A 25 -5.31 8.30 -1.02
C ALA A 25 -5.34 9.49 -1.99
N GLU A 26 -4.52 10.49 -1.70
CA GLU A 26 -4.38 11.72 -2.49
C GLU A 26 -2.91 11.96 -2.86
N GLY A 27 -2.68 12.41 -4.09
CA GLY A 27 -1.38 12.89 -4.53
C GLY A 27 -1.20 14.35 -4.11
N LEU A 28 -0.16 14.64 -3.32
CA LEU A 28 0.11 15.98 -2.80
C LEU A 28 0.72 16.93 -3.83
N THR A 29 1.24 16.41 -4.94
CA THR A 29 1.90 17.20 -5.99
C THR A 29 1.62 16.62 -7.39
N PRO A 30 1.84 17.39 -8.47
CA PRO A 30 1.75 16.85 -9.84
C PRO A 30 2.74 15.71 -10.15
N HIS A 31 3.78 15.55 -9.34
CA HIS A 31 4.80 14.49 -9.49
C HIS A 31 4.54 13.29 -8.58
N SER A 32 3.45 13.29 -7.82
CA SER A 32 3.10 12.18 -6.92
C SER A 32 2.82 10.91 -7.71
N ASP A 33 3.38 9.79 -7.24
CA ASP A 33 3.31 8.51 -7.96
C ASP A 33 2.56 7.47 -7.14
N LEU A 34 1.24 7.46 -7.31
CA LEU A 34 0.33 6.60 -6.56
C LEU A 34 0.51 5.11 -6.93
N GLU A 35 0.85 4.82 -8.19
CA GLU A 35 1.10 3.47 -8.67
C GLU A 35 2.36 2.87 -8.02
N LYS A 36 3.48 3.59 -8.06
CA LYS A 36 4.70 3.15 -7.36
C LYS A 36 4.50 3.08 -5.85
N CYS A 37 3.74 4.01 -5.28
CA CYS A 37 3.39 3.97 -3.86
C CYS A 37 2.64 2.67 -3.50
N ALA A 38 1.61 2.32 -4.27
CA ALA A 38 0.81 1.10 -4.06
C ALA A 38 1.66 -0.16 -4.24
N ALA A 39 2.47 -0.23 -5.30
CA ALA A 39 3.37 -1.35 -5.56
C ALA A 39 4.36 -1.57 -4.40
N MET A 40 5.03 -0.51 -3.95
CA MET A 40 5.98 -0.58 -2.84
C MET A 40 5.32 -0.87 -1.50
N PHE A 41 4.11 -0.35 -1.28
CA PHE A 41 3.33 -0.66 -0.08
C PHE A 41 3.04 -2.16 0.00
N ARG A 42 2.52 -2.76 -1.08
CA ARG A 42 2.23 -4.21 -1.13
C ARG A 42 3.49 -5.05 -0.99
N GLN A 43 4.59 -4.67 -1.65
CA GLN A 43 5.85 -5.40 -1.56
C GLN A 43 6.39 -5.39 -0.12
N ARG A 44 6.48 -4.21 0.51
CA ARG A 44 7.06 -4.06 1.87
C ARG A 44 6.22 -4.80 2.91
N THR A 45 4.90 -4.63 2.87
CA THR A 45 3.98 -5.30 3.81
C THR A 45 3.91 -6.80 3.55
N GLY A 46 3.89 -7.23 2.29
CA GLY A 46 3.93 -8.64 1.92
C GLY A 46 5.22 -9.32 2.38
N TYR A 47 6.38 -8.67 2.23
CA TYR A 47 7.64 -9.18 2.74
C TYR A 47 7.63 -9.31 4.27
N ALA A 48 7.24 -8.24 4.98
CA ALA A 48 7.15 -8.26 6.44
C ALA A 48 6.22 -9.38 6.95
N HIS A 49 5.05 -9.53 6.32
CA HIS A 49 4.08 -10.56 6.66
C HIS A 49 4.63 -11.96 6.43
N HIS A 50 5.28 -12.20 5.29
CA HIS A 50 5.88 -13.48 4.95
C HIS A 50 6.96 -13.89 5.96
N GLN A 51 7.75 -12.95 6.48
CA GLN A 51 8.78 -13.24 7.48
C GLN A 51 8.17 -13.89 8.74
N THR A 52 6.99 -13.43 9.16
CA THR A 52 6.25 -13.90 10.35
C THR A 52 5.33 -15.09 10.11
N HIS A 53 4.54 -15.09 9.02
CA HIS A 53 3.45 -16.04 8.80
C HIS A 53 3.76 -17.09 7.73
N LYS A 54 4.90 -16.98 7.03
CA LYS A 54 5.36 -17.90 5.98
C LYS A 54 4.35 -18.13 4.84
N ASN A 55 3.47 -17.16 4.59
CA ASN A 55 2.50 -17.16 3.50
C ASN A 55 2.45 -15.79 2.80
N ARG A 56 1.82 -15.79 1.63
CA ARG A 56 1.62 -14.60 0.79
C ARG A 56 0.47 -13.75 1.35
N LEU A 57 0.69 -12.45 1.51
CA LEU A 57 -0.33 -11.53 2.03
C LEU A 57 -1.30 -11.02 0.94
N TRP A 58 -0.78 -10.59 -0.21
CA TRP A 58 -1.56 -9.91 -1.25
C TRP A 58 -1.76 -10.78 -2.47
N GLN A 59 -2.94 -10.79 -3.08
CA GLN A 59 -3.16 -11.34 -4.42
C GLN A 59 -2.43 -10.54 -5.51
N ASP A 60 -2.43 -11.05 -6.74
CA ASP A 60 -1.94 -10.31 -7.90
C ASP A 60 -2.95 -9.25 -8.33
N GLY A 61 -2.45 -8.06 -8.69
CA GLY A 61 -3.30 -6.91 -9.03
C GLY A 61 -3.92 -6.20 -7.82
N TYR A 62 -4.63 -5.11 -8.10
CA TYR A 62 -5.40 -4.30 -7.15
C TYR A 62 -6.40 -3.41 -7.92
N TYR A 63 -7.40 -2.87 -7.21
CA TYR A 63 -8.36 -1.89 -7.70
C TYR A 63 -8.39 -0.70 -6.74
#